data_AF-A0A1V1NRY4-F1
#
_entry.id   AF-A0A1V1NRY4-F1
#
_cell.length_a   1.000
_cell.length_b   1.000
_cell.length_c   1.000
_cell.angle_alpha   90.00
_cell.angle_beta   90.00
_cell.angle_gamma   90.00
#
_symmetry.space_group_name_H-M   'P 1'
#
loop_
_entity.id
_entity.type
_entity.pdbx_description
1 polymer ?
#
loop_
_entity_poly.entity_id
_entity_poly.type
_entity_poly.pdbx_seq_one_letter_code
_entity_poly.pdbx_strand_id
1 'polypeptide(L)' 'KEIKMIDIFAFAHEKGRNEGRGEGIKNSLFTMLESSIGKIPEHIANKINSIALEPTLLDLVKIAPRCKGYADFERVLA' A
#
# COMPACT_ATOMS: atom_id res chain seq x y z
N LYS A 1 -3.65 9.98 -36.60
CA LYS A 1 -4.28 9.11 -35.58
C LYS A 1 -4.84 10.04 -34.51
N GLU A 2 -6.15 10.33 -34.53
CA GLU A 2 -6.78 11.10 -33.46
C GLU A 2 -6.88 10.23 -32.21
N ILE A 3 -6.21 10.64 -31.13
CA ILE A 3 -6.50 10.11 -29.81
C ILE A 3 -7.83 10.77 -29.42
N LYS A 4 -8.91 9.99 -29.35
CA LYS A 4 -10.22 10.55 -29.03
C LYS A 4 -10.19 10.97 -27.57
N MET A 5 -10.70 12.17 -27.27
CA MET A 5 -10.74 12.76 -25.93
C MET A 5 -11.38 11.80 -24.89
N ILE A 6 -12.27 10.92 -25.33
CA ILE A 6 -12.89 9.84 -24.55
C ILE A 6 -11.85 8.84 -23.99
N ASP A 7 -10.80 8.52 -24.74
CA ASP A 7 -9.76 7.57 -24.33
C ASP A 7 -8.89 8.15 -23.22
N ILE A 8 -8.71 9.49 -23.21
CA ILE A 8 -7.94 10.21 -22.20
C ILE A 8 -8.69 10.23 -20.86
N PHE A 9 -10.01 10.46 -20.87
CA PHE A 9 -10.82 10.45 -19.64
C PHE A 9 -10.97 9.04 -19.06
N ALA A 10 -11.15 8.02 -19.90
CA ALA A 10 -11.19 6.63 -19.46
C ALA A 10 -9.87 6.23 -18.79
N PHE A 11 -8.74 6.59 -19.41
CA PHE A 11 -7.40 6.37 -18.85
C PHE A 11 -7.18 7.11 -17.53
N ALA A 12 -7.56 8.39 -17.44
CA ALA A 12 -7.45 9.17 -16.21
C ALA A 12 -8.32 8.60 -15.07
N HIS A 13 -9.52 8.14 -15.39
CA HIS A 13 -10.44 7.55 -14.41
C HIS A 13 -9.98 6.16 -13.92
N GLU A 14 -9.41 5.34 -14.80
CA GLU A 14 -8.78 4.07 -14.42
C GLU A 14 -7.54 4.31 -13.55
N LYS A 15 -6.69 5.26 -13.95
CA LYS A 15 -5.50 5.64 -13.18
C LYS A 15 -5.86 6.16 -11.78
N GLY A 16 -6.84 7.06 -11.68
CA GLY A 16 -7.31 7.58 -10.40
C GLY A 16 -7.92 6.51 -9.49
N ARG A 17 -8.63 5.52 -10.05
CA ARG A 17 -9.14 4.38 -9.27
C ARG A 17 -8.02 3.49 -8.75
N ASN A 18 -6.99 3.23 -9.56
CA ASN A 18 -5.83 2.43 -9.15
C ASN A 18 -4.99 3.16 -8.10
N GLU A 19 -4.78 4.47 -8.25
CA GLU A 19 -4.07 5.29 -7.25
C GLU A 19 -4.83 5.32 -5.92
N GLY A 20 -6.15 5.56 -5.95
CA GLY A 20 -6.99 5.57 -4.75
C GLY A 20 -7.07 4.20 -4.06
N ARG A 21 -7.05 3.10 -4.83
CA ARG A 21 -7.02 1.74 -4.30
C ARG A 21 -5.68 1.44 -3.61
N GLY A 22 -4.56 1.80 -4.22
CA GLY A 22 -3.22 1.67 -3.62
C GLY A 22 -3.08 2.44 -2.31
N GLU A 23 -3.54 3.69 -2.28
CA GLU A 23 -3.58 4.52 -1.06
C GLU A 23 -4.46 3.90 0.04
N GLY A 24 -5.64 3.40 -0.33
CA GLY A 24 -6.55 2.75 0.62
C GLY A 24 -5.94 1.51 1.29
N ILE A 25 -5.19 0.70 0.53
CA ILE A 25 -4.48 -0.46 1.07
C ILE A 25 -3.35 -0.02 2.01
N LYS A 26 -2.57 1.02 1.64
CA LYS A 26 -1.52 1.57 2.50
C LYS A 26 -2.07 2.09 3.84
N ASN A 27 -3.16 2.85 3.80
CA ASN A 27 -3.81 3.35 5.01
C ASN A 27 -4.29 2.20 5.90
N SER A 28 -4.90 1.17 5.31
CA SER A 28 -5.33 -0.02 6.05
C SER A 28 -4.15 -0.75 6.70
N LEU A 29 -3.03 -0.88 5.99
CA LEU A 29 -1.81 -1.48 6.50
C LEU A 29 -1.24 -0.67 7.69
N PHE A 30 -1.20 0.66 7.58
CA PHE A 30 -0.75 1.52 8.68
C PHE A 30 -1.62 1.38 9.92
N THR A 31 -2.94 1.46 9.76
CA THR A 31 -3.88 1.26 10.88
C THR A 31 -3.69 -0.10 11.53
N MET A 32 -3.48 -1.16 10.74
CA MET A 32 -3.26 -2.51 11.24
C MET A 32 -1.97 -2.62 12.06
N LEU A 33 -0.87 -2.04 11.57
CA LEU A 33 0.43 -2.05 12.25
C LEU A 33 0.40 -1.24 13.55
N GLU A 34 -0.21 -0.06 13.54
CA GLU A 34 -0.40 0.75 14.74
C GLU A 34 -1.24 0.02 15.79
N SER A 35 -2.30 -0.66 15.37
CA SER A 35 -3.18 -1.39 16.28
C SER A 35 -2.54 -2.67 16.83
N SER A 36 -1.72 -3.36 16.04
CA SER A 36 -1.17 -4.68 16.40
C SER A 36 0.17 -4.60 17.12
N ILE A 37 1.04 -3.66 16.71
CA ILE A 37 2.42 -3.54 17.19
C ILE A 37 2.63 -2.22 17.96
N GLY A 38 1.95 -1.15 17.55
CA GLY A 38 2.13 0.20 18.08
C GLY A 38 2.79 1.15 17.08
N LYS A 39 3.31 2.28 17.56
CA LYS A 39 3.86 3.37 16.73
C LYS A 39 4.78 2.87 15.61
N ILE A 40 4.46 3.24 14.37
CA ILE A 40 5.23 2.85 13.19
C ILE A 40 6.57 3.63 13.12
N PRO A 41 7.72 2.95 13.01
CA PRO A 41 8.99 3.60 12.74
C PRO A 41 9.01 4.23 11.36
N GLU A 42 9.64 5.41 11.24
CA GLU A 42 9.67 6.19 9.99
C GLU A 42 10.23 5.40 8.81
N HIS A 43 11.28 4.61 9.02
CA HIS A 43 11.89 3.81 7.95
C HIS A 43 10.96 2.71 7.43
N ILE A 44 10.06 2.17 8.26
CA ILE A 44 9.03 1.21 7.85
C ILE A 44 7.97 1.91 7.01
N ALA A 45 7.52 3.09 7.45
CA ALA A 45 6.54 3.87 6.70
C ALA A 45 7.07 4.24 5.31
N ASN A 46 8.33 4.67 5.22
CA ASN A 46 8.98 5.00 3.95
C ASN A 46 9.08 3.78 3.03
N LYS A 47 9.40 2.59 3.57
CA LYS A 47 9.40 1.36 2.78
C LYS A 47 8.01 0.97 2.28
N ILE A 48 6.97 1.07 3.12
CA ILE A 48 5.59 0.79 2.68
C ILE A 48 5.17 1.77 1.58
N ASN A 49 5.51 3.05 1.74
CA ASN A 49 5.18 4.08 0.76
C ASN A 49 5.89 3.88 -0.59
N SER A 50 7.08 3.29 -0.61
CA SER A 50 7.80 2.98 -1.85
C SER A 50 7.27 1.74 -2.59
N ILE A 51 6.42 0.91 -1.97
CA ILE A 51 5.79 -0.23 -2.64
C ILE A 51 4.72 0.28 -3.63
N ALA A 52 4.94 -0.01 -4.91
CA ALA A 52 4.02 0.32 -5.99
C ALA A 52 3.03 -0.82 -6.32
N LEU A 53 3.36 -2.06 -5.95
CA LEU A 53 2.56 -3.23 -6.28
C LEU A 53 1.48 -3.47 -5.23
N GLU A 54 0.21 -3.33 -5.63
CA GLU A 54 -0.94 -3.64 -4.76
C GLU A 54 -0.92 -5.06 -4.17
N PRO A 55 -0.56 -6.13 -4.92
CA PRO A 55 -0.53 -7.48 -4.36
C PRO A 55 0.44 -7.60 -3.17
N THR A 56 1.59 -6.95 -3.27
CA THR A 56 2.58 -6.90 -2.18
C THR A 56 1.99 -6.21 -0.94
N LEU A 57 1.31 -5.07 -1.12
CA LEU A 57 0.65 -4.38 -0.01
C LEU A 57 -0.46 -5.24 0.63
N LEU A 58 -1.24 -5.97 -0.17
CA LEU A 58 -2.29 -6.86 0.32
C LEU A 58 -1.73 -8.04 1.14
N ASP A 59 -0.60 -8.60 0.73
CA ASP A 59 0.05 -9.66 1.48
C ASP A 59 0.61 -9.14 2.81
N LEU A 60 1.17 -7.93 2.83
CA LEU A 60 1.59 -7.27 4.07
C LEU A 60 0.40 -7.05 5.02
N VAL A 61 -0.77 -6.65 4.51
CA VAL A 61 -2.00 -6.51 5.33
C VAL A 61 -2.40 -7.82 6.00
N LYS A 62 -2.25 -8.96 5.32
CA LYS A 62 -2.57 -10.29 5.89
C LYS A 62 -1.57 -10.73 6.97
N ILE A 63 -0.33 -10.24 6.89
CA ILE A 63 0.77 -10.67 7.77
C ILE A 63 0.93 -9.73 8.98
N ALA A 64 0.66 -8.43 8.82
CA ALA A 64 0.81 -7.42 9.87
C ALA A 64 0.18 -7.79 11.23
N PRO A 65 -1.04 -8.38 11.32
CA PRO A 65 -1.63 -8.79 12.60
C PRO A 65 -0.89 -9.94 13.30
N ARG A 66 -0.06 -10.69 12.58
CA ARG A 66 0.66 -11.86 13.10
C ARG A 66 2.07 -11.50 13.58
N CYS A 67 2.57 -10.31 13.23
CA CYS A 67 3.88 -9.85 13.65
C CYS A 67 3.85 -9.46 15.13
N LYS A 68 4.84 -9.94 15.90
CA LYS A 68 4.96 -9.60 17.34
C LYS A 68 5.74 -8.30 17.56
N GLY A 69 6.34 -7.77 16.51
CA GLY A 69 7.16 -6.56 16.53
C GLY A 69 7.62 -6.16 15.14
N TYR A 70 8.17 -4.95 15.01
CA TYR A 70 8.67 -4.43 13.74
C TYR A 70 9.86 -5.24 13.19
N ALA A 71 10.67 -5.88 14.04
CA ALA A 71 11.74 -6.77 13.58
C ALA A 71 11.20 -7.99 12.82
N ASP A 72 10.04 -8.54 13.21
CA ASP A 72 9.38 -9.63 12.49
C ASP A 72 8.80 -9.12 11.17
N PHE A 73 8.19 -7.95 11.19
CA PHE A 73 7.59 -7.33 10.01
C PHE A 73 8.66 -6.94 8.96
N GLU A 74 9.83 -6.46 9.40
CA GLU A 74 10.95 -6.13 8.52
C GLU A 74 11.47 -7.31 7.71
N ARG A 75 11.44 -8.53 8.28
CA ARG A 75 11.85 -9.75 7.57
C ARG A 75 10.92 -10.10 6.41
N VAL A 76 9.68 -9.65 6.48
CA VAL A 76 8.67 -9.85 5.42
C VAL A 76 8.74 -8.73 4.38
N LEU A 77 9.24 -7.57 4.79
CA LEU A 77 9.46 -6.38 3.97
C LEU A 77 10.77 -6.41 3.16
N ALA A 78 11.70 -7.30 3.51
CA ALA A 78 12.99 -7.51 2.85
C ALA A 78 12.88 -8.51 1.71
#